data_AF-A0A2V9ZDE7-F1
#
_entry.id   AF-A0A2V9ZDE7-F1
#
_cell.length_a   1.000
_cell.length_b   1.000
_cell.length_c   1.000
_cell.angle_alpha   90.00
_cell.angle_beta   90.00
_cell.angle_gamma   90.00
#
_symmetry.space_group_name_H-M   'P 1'
#
loop_
_entity.id
_entity.type
_entity.pdbx_description
1 polymer ?
#
loop_
_entity_poly.entity_id
_entity_poly.type
_entity_poly.pdbx_seq_one_letter_code
_entity_poly.pdbx_strand_id
1 'polypeptide(L)'
;MRPLGYWTEIRDEEDAGSMAAAILAAPRSFMGRTSISAAIDFAMAHFTKSKWQAGRRIIDISGDGTNNSGRAVTEARDQAISQGVTINGLAIINDKPNLGYSAHTQPPGGLPLYYRQNVIGGPNAFLLVVQDFNSFADAMAQKLAKEIDVARTAAFKQVSLLAGN
;
A
#
# COMPACT_ATOMS: atom_id res chain seq x y z
N MET A 1 -11.02 3.18 11.28
CA MET A 1 -9.71 2.52 11.19
C MET A 1 -8.85 3.01 12.35
N ARG A 2 -8.09 2.15 13.02
CA ARG A 2 -7.16 2.54 14.11
C ARG A 2 -5.73 2.35 13.58
N PRO A 3 -4.85 3.37 13.62
CA PRO A 3 -3.48 3.21 13.16
C PRO A 3 -2.68 2.37 14.15
N LEU A 4 -1.64 1.70 13.64
CA LEU A 4 -0.62 1.02 14.43
C LEU A 4 0.19 1.99 15.31
N GLY A 5 0.41 3.21 14.82
CA GLY A 5 1.15 4.27 15.50
C GLY A 5 1.10 5.60 14.74
N TYR A 6 1.87 6.58 15.21
CA TYR A 6 2.12 7.82 14.47
C TYR A 6 3.28 7.63 13.48
N TRP A 7 3.59 8.68 12.71
CA TRP A 7 4.74 8.68 11.80
C TRP A 7 6.05 8.44 12.58
N THR A 8 6.73 7.34 12.25
CA THR A 8 8.02 6.94 12.82
C THR A 8 9.08 7.02 11.73
N GLU A 9 10.19 7.67 12.02
CA GLU A 9 11.37 7.67 11.16
C GLU A 9 12.10 6.34 11.31
N ILE A 10 12.56 5.74 10.21
CA ILE A 10 13.38 4.52 10.21
C ILE A 10 14.70 4.88 9.54
N ARG A 11 15.78 4.94 10.33
CA ARG A 11 17.11 5.35 9.84
C ARG A 11 18.09 4.19 9.77
N ASP A 12 17.88 3.18 10.61
CA ASP A 12 18.78 2.04 10.77
C ASP A 12 18.02 0.74 11.09
N GLU A 13 18.79 -0.31 11.33
CA GLU A 13 18.28 -1.65 11.65
C GLU A 13 17.53 -1.69 12.99
N GLU A 14 17.93 -0.89 13.98
CA GLU A 14 17.29 -0.85 15.30
C GLU A 14 15.90 -0.21 15.21
N ASP A 15 15.79 0.91 14.48
CA ASP A 15 14.51 1.56 14.19
C ASP A 15 13.57 0.58 13.45
N ALA A 16 14.11 -0.14 12.47
CA ALA A 16 13.35 -1.12 11.69
C ALA A 16 12.87 -2.31 12.55
N GLY A 17 13.73 -2.83 13.42
CA GLY A 17 13.41 -3.91 14.36
C GLY A 17 12.31 -3.50 15.35
N SER A 18 12.39 -2.26 15.86
CA SER A 18 11.37 -1.70 16.75
C SER A 18 10.00 -1.57 16.07
N MET A 19 9.98 -1.09 14.81
CA MET A 19 8.76 -1.04 14.01
C MET A 19 8.19 -2.44 13.74
N ALA A 20 9.03 -3.41 13.39
CA ALA A 20 8.59 -4.79 13.15
C ALA A 20 7.96 -5.41 14.40
N ALA A 21 8.56 -5.20 15.58
CA ALA A 21 8.01 -5.66 16.85
C ALA A 21 6.63 -5.03 17.15
N ALA A 22 6.47 -3.73 16.89
CA ALA A 22 5.20 -3.03 17.06
C ALA A 22 4.10 -3.58 16.13
N ILE A 23 4.44 -3.88 14.87
CA ILE A 23 3.51 -4.50 13.90
C ILE A 23 3.08 -5.89 14.38
N LEU A 24 4.03 -6.72 14.86
CA LEU A 24 3.75 -8.07 15.34
C LEU A 24 2.86 -8.09 16.60
N ALA A 25 3.02 -7.11 17.48
CA ALA A 25 2.25 -7.00 18.72
C ALA A 25 0.82 -6.46 18.52
N ALA A 26 0.49 -5.96 17.32
CA ALA A 26 -0.75 -5.25 17.11
C ALA A 26 -1.96 -6.17 16.98
N PRO A 27 -3.10 -5.80 17.60
CA PRO A 27 -4.30 -6.62 17.52
C PRO A 27 -4.85 -6.62 16.09
N ARG A 28 -5.10 -7.83 15.54
CA ARG A 28 -5.88 -7.97 14.31
C ARG A 28 -7.33 -7.57 14.59
N SER A 29 -7.79 -6.50 13.97
CA SER A 29 -9.21 -6.12 13.97
C SER A 29 -9.90 -6.79 12.79
N PHE A 30 -10.97 -7.55 13.01
CA PHE A 30 -11.76 -8.13 11.92
C PHE A 30 -13.27 -8.11 12.20
N MET A 31 -14.08 -7.70 11.21
CA MET A 31 -15.07 -8.59 10.55
C MET A 31 -15.82 -7.95 9.35
N GLY A 32 -15.91 -8.72 8.26
CA GLY A 32 -17.04 -8.77 7.32
C GLY A 32 -17.11 -7.78 6.15
N ARG A 33 -16.31 -6.71 6.14
CA ARG A 33 -16.30 -5.70 5.06
C ARG A 33 -14.90 -5.22 4.74
N THR A 34 -14.65 -4.96 3.46
CA THR A 34 -13.38 -4.48 2.92
C THR A 34 -13.60 -3.08 2.33
N SER A 35 -13.04 -2.06 2.99
CA SER A 35 -13.07 -0.69 2.49
C SER A 35 -11.66 -0.20 2.17
N ILE A 36 -11.25 -0.43 0.93
CA ILE A 36 -9.99 0.10 0.36
C ILE A 36 -10.09 1.62 0.27
N SER A 37 -11.25 2.16 -0.11
CA SER A 37 -11.47 3.60 -0.20
C SER A 37 -11.23 4.29 1.14
N ALA A 38 -11.77 3.74 2.24
CA ALA A 38 -11.56 4.31 3.56
C ALA A 38 -10.11 4.19 4.03
N ALA A 39 -9.38 3.14 3.62
CA ALA A 39 -7.96 3.02 3.90
C ALA A 39 -7.14 4.11 3.18
N ILE A 40 -7.46 4.39 1.91
CA ILE A 40 -6.83 5.48 1.15
C ILE A 40 -7.14 6.84 1.80
N ASP A 41 -8.41 7.13 2.08
CA ASP A 41 -8.82 8.40 2.70
C ASP A 41 -8.17 8.59 4.08
N PHE A 42 -8.07 7.50 4.85
CA PHE A 42 -7.37 7.49 6.14
C PHE A 42 -5.87 7.80 5.99
N ALA A 43 -5.19 7.17 5.04
CA ALA A 43 -3.77 7.43 4.76
C ALA A 43 -3.54 8.88 4.30
N MET A 44 -4.42 9.42 3.46
CA MET A 44 -4.37 10.82 3.04
C MET A 44 -4.51 11.79 4.22
N ALA A 45 -5.44 11.53 5.13
CA ALA A 45 -5.56 12.33 6.37
C ALA A 45 -4.30 12.25 7.25
N HIS A 46 -3.63 11.09 7.25
CA HIS A 46 -2.36 10.92 7.95
C HIS A 46 -1.21 11.68 7.30
N PHE A 47 -1.12 11.75 5.97
CA PHE A 47 -0.13 12.58 5.29
C PHE A 47 -0.28 14.07 5.67
N THR A 48 -1.51 14.59 5.67
CA THR A 48 -1.77 16.00 6.01
C THR A 48 -1.42 16.34 7.46
N LYS A 49 -1.51 15.37 8.37
CA LYS A 49 -1.13 15.55 9.79
C LYS A 49 0.36 15.29 10.06
N SER A 50 1.12 14.84 9.06
CA SER A 50 2.54 14.58 9.21
C SER A 50 3.31 15.88 9.37
N LYS A 51 4.21 15.93 10.35
CA LYS A 51 5.22 17.00 10.44
C LYS A 51 6.38 16.82 9.45
N TRP A 52 6.46 15.66 8.80
CA TRP A 52 7.57 15.29 7.92
C TRP A 52 7.28 15.71 6.47
N GLN A 53 8.26 16.37 5.85
CA GLN A 53 8.23 16.67 4.42
C GLN A 53 8.97 15.56 3.66
N ALA A 54 8.21 14.70 3.00
CA ALA A 54 8.78 13.62 2.20
C ALA A 54 8.73 13.98 0.71
N GLY A 55 9.83 13.75 -0.01
CA GLY A 55 9.88 13.93 -1.48
C GLY A 55 9.00 12.94 -2.24
N ARG A 56 8.53 11.86 -1.59
CA ARG A 56 7.60 10.88 -2.14
C ARG A 56 6.60 10.46 -1.07
N ARG A 57 5.33 10.34 -1.44
CA ARG A 57 4.26 9.81 -0.59
C ARG A 57 3.67 8.59 -1.26
N ILE A 58 3.72 7.46 -0.56
CA ILE A 58 3.33 6.15 -1.08
C ILE A 58 2.30 5.54 -0.14
N ILE A 59 1.20 5.03 -0.70
CA ILE A 59 0.22 4.20 -0.01
C ILE A 59 0.34 2.78 -0.56
N ASP A 60 0.55 1.83 0.34
CA ASP A 60 0.60 0.42 -0.02
C ASP A 60 -0.67 -0.29 0.41
N ILE A 61 -1.45 -0.74 -0.57
CA ILE A 61 -2.69 -1.48 -0.33
C ILE A 61 -2.43 -2.97 -0.54
N SER A 62 -2.50 -3.73 0.55
CA SER A 62 -2.48 -5.20 0.52
C SER A 62 -3.87 -5.74 0.87
N GLY A 63 -4.35 -6.75 0.15
CA GLY A 63 -5.64 -7.38 0.43
C GLY A 63 -6.03 -8.52 -0.51
N ASP A 64 -7.05 -9.26 -0.12
CA ASP A 64 -7.55 -10.49 -0.78
C ASP A 64 -8.94 -10.33 -1.41
N GLY A 65 -9.43 -9.09 -1.54
CA GLY A 65 -10.74 -8.82 -2.12
C GLY A 65 -10.94 -7.38 -2.60
N THR A 66 -12.04 -7.19 -3.31
CA THR A 66 -12.46 -5.89 -3.87
C THR A 66 -12.94 -4.89 -2.82
N ASN A 67 -13.08 -3.62 -3.19
CA ASN A 67 -13.74 -2.64 -2.32
C ASN A 67 -15.26 -2.94 -2.29
N ASN A 68 -15.80 -3.29 -1.13
CA ASN A 68 -17.22 -3.61 -0.96
C ASN A 68 -17.93 -2.73 0.09
N SER A 69 -17.22 -1.73 0.62
CA SER A 69 -17.75 -0.79 1.59
C SER A 69 -17.09 0.59 1.46
N GLY A 70 -17.82 1.64 1.83
CA GLY A 70 -17.39 3.03 1.61
C GLY A 70 -17.71 3.53 0.21
N ARG A 71 -17.07 4.63 -0.19
CA ARG A 71 -17.23 5.21 -1.52
C ARG A 71 -16.50 4.40 -2.60
N ALA A 72 -16.67 4.79 -3.86
CA ALA A 72 -15.96 4.15 -4.96
C ALA A 72 -14.44 4.28 -4.77
N VAL A 73 -13.74 3.15 -4.89
CA VAL A 73 -12.28 3.12 -4.69
C VAL A 73 -11.54 3.96 -5.74
N THR A 74 -12.08 4.04 -6.96
CA THR A 74 -11.52 4.84 -8.05
C THR A 74 -11.51 6.33 -7.71
N GLU A 75 -12.57 6.85 -7.09
CA GLU A 75 -12.60 8.25 -6.65
C GLU A 75 -11.54 8.53 -5.58
N ALA A 76 -11.40 7.63 -4.60
CA ALA A 76 -10.38 7.75 -3.55
C ALA A 76 -8.97 7.70 -4.14
N ARG A 77 -8.73 6.75 -5.05
CA ARG A 77 -7.48 6.62 -5.78
C ARG A 77 -7.17 7.89 -6.57
N ASP A 78 -8.09 8.35 -7.42
CA ASP A 78 -7.86 9.47 -8.33
C ASP A 78 -7.62 10.76 -7.56
N GLN A 79 -8.34 10.97 -6.45
CA GLN A 79 -8.10 12.10 -5.55
C GLN A 79 -6.72 12.04 -4.90
N ALA A 80 -6.25 10.87 -4.45
CA ALA A 80 -4.91 10.72 -3.88
C ALA A 80 -3.81 10.96 -4.94
N ILE A 81 -3.97 10.39 -6.13
CA ILE A 81 -3.03 10.58 -7.25
C ILE A 81 -2.95 12.04 -7.68
N SER A 82 -4.09 12.75 -7.76
CA SER A 82 -4.12 14.18 -8.09
C SER A 82 -3.32 15.04 -7.11
N GLN A 83 -3.12 14.55 -5.88
CA GLN A 83 -2.31 15.19 -4.85
C GLN A 83 -0.85 14.70 -4.84
N GLY A 84 -0.41 13.96 -5.86
CA GLY A 84 0.97 13.50 -6.01
C GLY A 84 1.33 12.28 -5.15
N VAL A 85 0.33 11.49 -4.74
CA VAL A 85 0.55 10.23 -4.02
C VAL A 85 0.58 9.05 -4.99
N THR A 86 1.52 8.13 -4.80
CA THR A 86 1.56 6.83 -5.49
C THR A 86 0.83 5.79 -4.67
N ILE A 87 0.00 4.96 -5.30
CA ILE A 87 -0.67 3.83 -4.68
C ILE A 87 -0.16 2.53 -5.32
N ASN A 88 0.52 1.71 -4.53
CA ASN A 88 0.94 0.36 -4.94
C ASN A 88 -0.06 -0.69 -4.45
N GLY A 89 -0.04 -1.85 -5.10
CA GLY A 89 -0.89 -2.98 -4.76
C GLY A 89 -0.10 -4.24 -4.42
N LEU A 90 -0.59 -4.97 -3.43
CA LEU A 90 -0.26 -6.37 -3.16
C LEU A 90 -1.57 -7.17 -3.14
N ALA A 91 -1.91 -7.83 -4.24
CA ALA A 91 -3.11 -8.64 -4.33
C ALA A 91 -2.81 -10.06 -3.83
N ILE A 92 -3.51 -10.49 -2.78
CA ILE A 92 -3.38 -11.82 -2.18
C ILE A 92 -4.48 -12.71 -2.77
N ILE A 93 -4.11 -13.76 -3.48
CA ILE A 93 -5.08 -14.65 -4.11
C ILE A 93 -5.67 -15.59 -3.05
N ASN A 94 -7.00 -15.59 -2.97
CA ASN A 94 -7.74 -16.58 -2.21
C ASN A 94 -8.22 -17.69 -3.16
N ASP A 95 -7.58 -18.86 -3.06
CA ASP A 95 -7.84 -20.06 -3.86
C ASP A 95 -9.08 -20.85 -3.38
N LYS A 96 -9.65 -20.50 -2.22
CA LYS A 96 -10.81 -21.14 -1.61
C LYS A 96 -11.93 -20.11 -1.37
N PRO A 97 -12.62 -19.66 -2.42
CA PRO A 97 -13.64 -18.64 -2.30
C PRO A 97 -14.83 -19.19 -1.48
N ASN A 98 -15.26 -18.43 -0.48
CA ASN A 98 -16.57 -18.66 0.12
C ASN A 98 -17.63 -18.32 -0.94
N LEU A 99 -18.55 -19.26 -1.24
CA LEU A 99 -19.54 -19.11 -2.33
C LEU A 99 -20.39 -17.82 -2.20
N GLY A 100 -20.65 -17.35 -0.98
CA GLY A 100 -21.38 -16.09 -0.74
C GLY A 100 -20.57 -14.81 -0.95
N TYR A 101 -19.26 -14.91 -1.17
CA TYR A 101 -18.31 -13.79 -1.31
C TYR A 101 -17.40 -13.94 -2.54
N SER A 102 -17.73 -14.84 -3.48
CA SER A 102 -16.90 -15.13 -4.65
C SER A 102 -16.65 -13.91 -5.52
N ALA A 103 -17.65 -13.06 -5.77
CA ALA A 103 -17.45 -11.83 -6.55
C ALA A 103 -16.52 -10.81 -5.86
N HIS A 104 -16.35 -10.92 -4.54
CA HIS A 104 -15.46 -10.07 -3.76
C HIS A 104 -14.01 -10.56 -3.80
N THR A 105 -13.77 -11.87 -3.66
CA THR A 105 -12.41 -12.45 -3.64
C THR A 105 -11.94 -12.92 -5.03
N GLN A 106 -12.88 -13.16 -5.94
CA GLN A 106 -12.68 -13.60 -7.33
C GLN A 106 -13.59 -12.81 -8.28
N PRO A 107 -13.37 -11.49 -8.42
CA PRO A 107 -14.14 -10.67 -9.35
C PRO A 107 -13.93 -11.12 -10.81
N PRO A 108 -14.81 -10.73 -11.75
CA PRO A 108 -14.61 -11.00 -13.17
C PRO A 108 -13.22 -10.54 -13.65
N GLY A 109 -12.47 -11.45 -14.29
CA GLY A 109 -11.09 -11.20 -14.73
C GLY A 109 -10.02 -11.29 -13.62
N GLY A 110 -10.42 -11.62 -12.40
CA GLY A 110 -9.54 -11.88 -11.27
C GLY A 110 -9.16 -10.65 -10.44
N LEU A 111 -8.78 -10.88 -9.18
CA LEU A 111 -8.38 -9.83 -8.25
C LEU A 111 -7.22 -8.97 -8.76
N PRO A 112 -6.19 -9.51 -9.45
CA PRO A 112 -5.13 -8.69 -10.03
C PRO A 112 -5.64 -7.68 -11.05
N LEU A 113 -6.60 -8.05 -11.90
CA LEU A 113 -7.18 -7.12 -12.87
C LEU A 113 -7.94 -6.00 -12.16
N TYR A 114 -8.74 -6.36 -11.14
CA TYR A 114 -9.43 -5.39 -10.31
C TYR A 114 -8.44 -4.38 -9.68
N TYR A 115 -7.34 -4.85 -9.09
CA TYR A 115 -6.33 -3.98 -8.48
C TYR A 115 -5.68 -3.05 -9.50
N ARG A 116 -5.32 -3.57 -10.69
CA ARG A 116 -4.73 -2.76 -11.78
C ARG A 116 -5.68 -1.64 -12.24
N GLN A 117 -6.96 -1.95 -12.36
CA GLN A 117 -7.95 -1.03 -12.93
C GLN A 117 -8.50 -0.03 -11.90
N ASN A 118 -8.56 -0.41 -10.61
CA ASN A 118 -9.34 0.33 -9.62
C ASN A 118 -8.52 0.84 -8.43
N VAL A 119 -7.40 0.20 -8.08
CA VAL A 119 -6.71 0.45 -6.81
C VAL A 119 -5.38 1.17 -7.01
N ILE A 120 -4.51 0.65 -7.88
CA ILE A 120 -3.16 1.20 -8.05
C ILE A 120 -3.16 2.45 -8.95
N GLY A 121 -2.17 3.32 -8.77
CA GLY A 121 -1.88 4.40 -9.71
C GLY A 121 -0.92 5.45 -9.17
N GLY A 122 -0.59 6.44 -9.99
CA GLY A 122 0.46 7.41 -9.71
C GLY A 122 1.84 6.97 -10.24
N PRO A 123 2.86 7.85 -10.13
CA PRO A 123 4.18 7.60 -10.73
C PRO A 123 4.83 6.33 -10.19
N ASN A 124 5.29 5.47 -11.10
CA ASN A 124 5.98 4.20 -10.79
C ASN A 124 5.17 3.22 -9.93
N ALA A 125 3.84 3.37 -9.88
CA ALA A 125 2.97 2.44 -9.18
C ALA A 125 3.14 1.01 -9.72
N PHE A 126 3.12 0.03 -8.83
CA PHE A 126 3.22 -1.37 -9.22
C PHE A 126 2.20 -2.24 -8.48
N LEU A 127 1.94 -3.41 -9.07
CA LEU A 127 1.15 -4.48 -8.47
C LEU A 127 2.02 -5.73 -8.34
N LEU A 128 2.10 -6.26 -7.14
CA LEU A 128 2.56 -7.62 -6.88
C LEU A 128 1.36 -8.52 -6.60
N VAL A 129 1.46 -9.78 -7.04
CA VAL A 129 0.42 -10.80 -6.84
C VAL A 129 1.02 -11.92 -6.02
N VAL A 130 0.40 -12.24 -4.88
CA VAL A 130 0.81 -13.31 -3.99
C VAL A 130 -0.14 -14.48 -4.20
N GLN A 131 0.37 -15.60 -4.70
CA GLN A 131 -0.43 -16.80 -4.95
C GLN A 131 -0.44 -17.76 -3.76
N ASP A 132 0.57 -17.72 -2.89
CA ASP A 132 0.61 -18.53 -1.67
C ASP A 132 1.24 -17.77 -0.49
N PHE A 133 0.94 -18.20 0.74
CA PHE A 133 1.51 -17.59 1.94
C PHE A 133 3.03 -17.81 2.07
N ASN A 134 3.59 -18.83 1.42
CA ASN A 134 5.03 -19.12 1.48
C ASN A 134 5.85 -18.10 0.69
N SER A 135 5.33 -17.59 -0.41
CA SER A 135 5.92 -16.52 -1.24
C SER A 135 5.62 -15.12 -0.72
N PHE A 136 4.76 -14.98 0.29
CA PHE A 136 4.42 -13.67 0.87
C PHE A 136 5.64 -12.98 1.48
N ALA A 137 6.50 -13.72 2.20
CA ALA A 137 7.72 -13.17 2.79
C ALA A 137 8.66 -12.62 1.72
N ASP A 138 8.91 -13.39 0.67
CA ASP A 138 9.76 -12.99 -0.46
C ASP A 138 9.14 -11.82 -1.24
N ALA A 139 7.83 -11.84 -1.49
CA ALA A 139 7.12 -10.76 -2.16
C ALA A 139 7.17 -9.45 -1.35
N MET A 140 7.05 -9.53 -0.03
CA MET A 140 7.18 -8.38 0.87
C MET A 140 8.62 -7.84 0.89
N ALA A 141 9.63 -8.72 0.93
CA ALA A 141 11.02 -8.31 0.85
C ALA A 141 11.33 -7.62 -0.49
N GLN A 142 10.86 -8.18 -1.61
CA GLN A 142 11.00 -7.57 -2.94
C GLN A 142 10.29 -6.22 -3.04
N LYS A 143 9.10 -6.11 -2.44
CA LYS A 143 8.34 -4.85 -2.37
C LYS A 143 9.15 -3.77 -1.66
N LEU A 144 9.63 -4.05 -0.45
CA LEU A 144 10.42 -3.11 0.35
C LEU A 144 11.73 -2.73 -0.37
N ALA A 145 12.43 -3.71 -0.95
CA ALA A 145 13.64 -3.47 -1.72
C ALA A 145 13.38 -2.52 -2.90
N LYS A 146 12.30 -2.74 -3.66
CA LYS A 146 11.92 -1.90 -4.80
C LYS A 146 11.57 -0.47 -4.36
N GLU A 147 10.88 -0.30 -3.25
CA GLU A 147 10.51 1.02 -2.72
C GLU A 147 11.72 1.85 -2.27
N ILE A 148 12.68 1.20 -1.63
CA ILE A 148 13.95 1.79 -1.19
C ILE A 148 14.86 2.08 -2.38
N ASP A 149 14.94 1.19 -3.36
CA ASP A 149 15.81 1.38 -4.53
C ASP A 149 15.34 2.53 -5.43
N VAL A 150 14.03 2.63 -5.65
CA VAL A 150 13.43 3.81 -6.31
C VAL A 150 13.65 5.08 -5.46
N ALA A 151 13.70 4.98 -4.12
CA ALA A 151 14.05 6.10 -3.24
C ALA A 151 15.46 6.60 -3.50
N ARG A 152 16.43 5.68 -3.50
CA ARG A 152 17.84 5.98 -3.73
C ARG A 152 18.02 6.64 -5.09
N THR A 153 17.45 6.04 -6.15
CA THR A 153 17.56 6.57 -7.51
C THR A 153 17.00 8.00 -7.63
N ALA A 154 15.86 8.29 -6.99
CA ALA A 154 15.28 9.64 -6.98
C ALA A 154 16.14 10.64 -6.19
N ALA A 155 16.66 10.25 -5.03
CA ALA A 155 17.53 11.09 -4.20
C ALA A 155 18.85 11.43 -4.92
N PHE A 156 19.47 10.47 -5.61
CA PHE A 156 20.68 10.70 -6.41
C PHE A 156 20.45 11.70 -7.54
N LYS A 157 19.32 11.62 -8.26
CA LYS A 157 18.97 12.60 -9.29
C LYS A 157 18.79 14.01 -8.70
N GLN A 158 18.13 14.13 -7.55
CA GLN A 158 17.91 15.42 -6.89
C GLN A 158 19.24 16.12 -6.54
N VAL A 159 20.20 15.39 -5.96
CA VAL A 159 21.52 15.94 -5.59
C VAL A 159 22.32 16.34 -6.84
N SER A 160 22.28 15.55 -7.91
CA SER A 160 22.99 15.87 -9.15
C SER A 160 22.45 17.11 -9.86
N LEU A 161 21.14 17.40 -9.75
CA LEU A 161 20.55 18.64 -10.27
C LEU A 161 20.93 19.88 -9.44
N LEU A 162 21.17 19.72 -8.13
CA LEU A 162 21.55 20.83 -7.24
C LEU A 162 23.05 21.15 -7.28
N ALA A 163 23.90 20.19 -7.65
CA ALA A 163 25.35 20.36 -7.76
C ALA A 163 25.82 20.89 -9.13
N GLY A 164 24.90 21.22 -10.04
CA GLY A 164 25.17 21.57 -11.44
C GLY A 164 24.93 23.04 -11.81
N ASN A 165 25.18 24.00 -10.92
CA ASN A 165 25.20 25.44 -11.20
C ASN A 165 26.47 26.09 -10.67
#